data_AF-A0A7V8AAZ6-F1
#
_entry.id   AF-A0A7V8AAZ6-F1
#
_cell.length_a   1.000
_cell.length_b   1.000
_cell.length_c   1.000
_cell.angle_alpha   90.00
_cell.angle_beta   90.00
_cell.angle_gamma   90.00
#
_symmetry.space_group_name_H-M   'P 1'
#
loop_
_entity.id
_entity.type
_entity.pdbx_description
1 polymer ?
#
loop_
_entity_poly.entity_id
_entity_poly.type
_entity_poly.pdbx_seq_one_letter_code
_entity_poly.pdbx_strand_id
1 'polypeptide(L)'
;MSLATLFEPFEIKSIKSKSRVAMAPMTRSFSPKGIPTDDVAVYYKRRAEHNVGLIITEGTVIERPASKNDESIPNFYGDALPKWKKVVDEVHSVGGVIIPQIWHVGNVKGRSGYDPLPKDSP
;
A
#
# COMPACT_ATOMS: atom_id res chain seq x y z
N MET A 1 -2.79 15.05 -27.62
CA MET A 1 -3.80 14.32 -26.84
C MET A 1 -4.38 15.26 -25.80
N SER A 2 -5.70 15.22 -25.57
CA SER A 2 -6.33 16.05 -24.53
C SER A 2 -6.04 15.50 -23.14
N LEU A 3 -5.82 16.38 -22.16
CA LEU A 3 -5.70 16.00 -20.75
C LEU A 3 -7.05 15.55 -20.15
N ALA A 4 -8.17 15.86 -20.80
CA ALA A 4 -9.51 15.52 -20.32
C ALA A 4 -9.68 14.02 -20.05
N THR A 5 -9.09 13.16 -20.90
CA THR A 5 -9.17 11.71 -20.76
C THR A 5 -8.60 11.19 -19.44
N LEU A 6 -7.63 11.88 -18.82
CA LEU A 6 -7.09 11.49 -17.51
C LEU A 6 -8.10 11.66 -16.38
N PHE A 7 -9.08 12.56 -16.54
CA PHE A 7 -10.09 12.87 -15.53
C PHE A 7 -11.44 12.19 -15.80
N GLU A 8 -11.51 11.33 -16.82
CA GLU A 8 -12.67 10.49 -17.07
C GLU A 8 -12.70 9.27 -16.14
N PRO A 9 -13.89 8.80 -15.75
CA PRO A 9 -14.04 7.54 -15.04
C PRO A 9 -13.46 6.34 -15.80
N PHE A 10 -13.03 5.33 -15.05
CA PHE A 10 -12.54 4.06 -15.59
C PHE A 10 -13.00 2.90 -14.72
N GLU A 11 -13.41 1.81 -15.37
CA GLU A 11 -13.83 0.59 -14.71
C GLU A 11 -13.01 -0.61 -15.19
N ILE A 12 -12.57 -1.45 -14.25
CA ILE A 12 -11.96 -2.75 -14.52
C ILE A 12 -12.43 -3.77 -13.48
N LYS A 13 -13.24 -4.74 -13.92
CA LYS A 13 -13.90 -5.71 -13.02
C LYS A 13 -14.66 -4.97 -11.89
N SER A 14 -14.23 -5.13 -10.64
CA SER A 14 -14.83 -4.49 -9.47
C SER A 14 -14.26 -3.11 -9.15
N ILE A 15 -13.17 -2.69 -9.81
CA ILE A 15 -12.54 -1.38 -9.59
C ILE A 15 -13.32 -0.36 -10.41
N LYS A 16 -13.91 0.63 -9.73
CA LYS A 16 -14.61 1.76 -10.35
C LYS A 16 -13.99 3.07 -9.88
N SER A 17 -13.16 3.65 -10.72
CA SER A 17 -12.40 4.86 -10.43
C SER A 17 -13.03 6.10 -11.08
N LYS A 18 -12.98 7.24 -10.38
CA LYS A 18 -13.50 8.53 -10.88
C LYS A 18 -12.55 9.21 -11.86
N SER A 19 -11.30 8.77 -11.95
CA SER A 19 -10.27 9.27 -12.87
C SER A 19 -9.34 8.14 -13.32
N ARG A 20 -8.53 8.38 -14.36
CA ARG A 20 -7.47 7.46 -14.81
C ARG A 20 -6.13 7.72 -14.13
N VAL A 21 -6.12 8.58 -13.10
CA VAL A 21 -4.93 8.88 -12.30
C VAL A 21 -4.79 7.85 -11.18
N ALA A 22 -3.76 7.02 -11.26
CA ALA A 22 -3.41 6.07 -10.22
C ALA A 22 -2.18 6.55 -9.45
N MET A 23 -2.24 6.49 -8.11
CA MET A 23 -1.05 6.60 -7.28
C MET A 23 -0.31 5.27 -7.31
N ALA A 24 0.93 5.31 -7.79
CA ALA A 24 1.84 4.16 -7.75
C ALA A 24 2.20 3.76 -6.31
N PRO A 25 2.59 2.49 -6.09
CA PRO A 25 3.04 2.04 -4.78
C PRO A 25 4.33 2.77 -4.36
N MET A 26 4.31 3.44 -3.20
CA MET A 26 5.43 4.24 -2.69
C MET A 26 5.73 3.87 -1.24
N THR A 27 6.64 2.91 -1.05
CA THR A 27 7.07 2.44 0.29
C THR A 27 7.68 3.57 1.10
N ARG A 28 7.13 3.79 2.31
CA ARG A 28 7.57 4.88 3.20
C ARG A 28 8.34 4.40 4.43
N SER A 29 8.16 3.15 4.86
CA SER A 29 8.69 2.64 6.14
C SER A 29 8.10 3.35 7.38
N PHE A 30 6.80 3.65 7.36
CA PHE A 30 6.07 4.36 8.45
C PHE A 30 5.13 3.44 9.25
N SER A 31 5.37 2.13 9.20
CA SER A 31 4.59 1.14 9.94
C SER A 31 5.48 0.44 10.95
N PRO A 32 5.71 1.01 12.16
CA PRO A 32 6.61 0.42 13.15
C PRO A 32 6.24 -1.05 13.42
N LYS A 33 7.25 -1.93 13.42
CA LYS A 33 7.07 -3.39 13.55
C LYS A 33 6.16 -4.00 12.46
N GLY A 34 6.00 -3.32 11.33
CA GLY A 34 5.12 -3.71 10.23
C GLY A 34 3.64 -3.45 10.50
N ILE A 35 3.28 -2.65 11.52
CA ILE A 35 1.88 -2.35 11.85
C ILE A 35 1.52 -0.94 11.37
N PRO A 36 0.56 -0.77 10.44
CA PRO A 36 0.11 0.55 10.01
C PRO A 36 -0.45 1.37 11.18
N THR A 37 -0.08 2.65 11.21
CA THR A 37 -0.56 3.62 12.21
C THR A 37 -1.73 4.46 11.66
N ASP A 38 -2.30 5.30 12.51
CA ASP A 38 -3.35 6.25 12.09
C ASP A 38 -2.83 7.25 11.05
N ASP A 39 -1.55 7.63 11.11
CA ASP A 39 -0.93 8.49 10.10
C ASP A 39 -0.88 7.82 8.72
N VAL A 40 -0.75 6.48 8.66
CA VAL A 40 -0.83 5.74 7.40
C VAL A 40 -2.25 5.82 6.82
N ALA A 41 -3.29 5.72 7.66
CA ALA A 41 -4.68 5.88 7.22
C ALA A 41 -4.96 7.30 6.71
N VAL A 42 -4.57 8.32 7.49
CA VAL A 42 -4.68 9.74 7.10
C VAL A 42 -3.93 10.02 5.79
N TYR A 43 -2.75 9.42 5.62
CA TYR A 43 -1.97 9.57 4.40
C TYR A 43 -2.75 9.12 3.16
N TYR A 44 -3.37 7.94 3.16
CA TYR A 44 -4.09 7.41 1.99
C TYR A 44 -5.42 8.12 1.79
N LYS A 45 -6.17 8.40 2.87
CA LYS A 45 -7.41 9.17 2.81
C LYS A 45 -7.20 10.50 2.09
N ARG A 46 -6.13 11.24 2.45
CA ARG A 46 -5.79 12.52 1.81
C ARG A 46 -5.61 12.39 0.29
N ARG A 47 -5.07 11.28 -0.22
CA ARG A 47 -4.93 11.10 -1.68
C ARG A 47 -6.28 10.91 -2.35
N ALA A 48 -7.17 10.16 -1.73
CA ALA A 48 -8.53 9.99 -2.21
C ALA A 48 -9.33 11.30 -2.18
N GLU A 49 -9.19 12.11 -1.12
CA GLU A 49 -9.80 13.45 -1.01
C GLU A 49 -9.35 14.40 -2.13
N HIS A 50 -8.14 14.23 -2.66
CA HIS A 50 -7.56 15.06 -3.72
C HIS A 50 -7.61 14.40 -5.11
N ASN A 51 -8.67 13.65 -5.41
CA ASN A 51 -9.01 13.13 -6.75
C ASN A 51 -8.03 12.09 -7.34
N VAL A 52 -7.21 11.42 -6.51
CA VAL A 52 -6.55 10.19 -6.96
C VAL A 52 -7.62 9.13 -7.17
N GLY A 53 -7.73 8.63 -8.41
CA GLY A 53 -8.77 7.68 -8.80
C GLY A 53 -8.55 6.29 -8.22
N LEU A 54 -7.32 5.78 -8.33
CA LEU A 54 -6.90 4.50 -7.76
C LEU A 54 -5.65 4.69 -6.91
N ILE A 55 -5.70 4.22 -5.67
CA ILE A 55 -4.55 4.17 -4.76
C ILE A 55 -4.00 2.74 -4.75
N ILE A 56 -2.72 2.59 -5.05
CA ILE A 56 -1.98 1.35 -4.78
C ILE A 56 -1.18 1.60 -3.51
N THR A 57 -1.37 0.74 -2.48
CA THR A 57 -0.61 0.89 -1.23
C THR A 57 0.89 0.83 -1.49
N GLU A 58 1.69 1.26 -0.52
CA GLU A 58 3.06 0.80 -0.38
C GLU A 58 3.18 -0.74 -0.47
N GLY A 59 4.40 -1.22 -0.71
CA GLY A 59 4.67 -2.64 -0.70
C GLY A 59 4.33 -3.23 0.67
N THR A 60 3.42 -4.20 0.67
CA THR A 60 2.99 -4.94 1.86
C THR A 60 3.42 -6.39 1.72
N VAL A 61 3.75 -7.04 2.83
CA VAL A 61 4.34 -8.38 2.78
C VAL A 61 3.52 -9.45 3.48
N ILE A 62 3.71 -10.70 3.07
CA ILE A 62 3.07 -11.88 3.66
C ILE A 62 3.85 -12.39 4.89
N GLU A 63 3.32 -13.40 5.58
CA GLU A 63 3.95 -14.05 6.74
C GLU A 63 5.17 -14.91 6.31
N ARG A 64 6.22 -14.23 5.86
CA ARG A 64 7.49 -14.80 5.41
C ARG A 64 8.61 -13.85 5.82
N PRO A 65 9.53 -14.22 6.72
CA PRO A 65 10.55 -13.31 7.24
C PRO A 65 11.36 -12.57 6.15
N ALA A 66 11.79 -13.27 5.09
CA ALA A 66 12.58 -12.72 4.00
C ALA A 66 11.81 -11.86 2.98
N SER A 67 10.50 -11.68 3.15
CA SER A 67 9.69 -10.92 2.20
C SER A 67 9.94 -9.41 2.24
N LYS A 68 10.44 -8.87 3.36
CA LYS A 68 10.82 -7.46 3.53
C LYS A 68 12.28 -7.33 3.95
N ASN A 69 12.89 -6.19 3.64
CA ASN A 69 14.25 -5.82 4.02
C ASN A 69 14.31 -4.63 4.98
N ASP A 70 13.17 -4.23 5.54
CA ASP A 70 13.03 -3.16 6.53
C ASP A 70 11.89 -3.55 7.47
N GLU A 71 12.12 -3.50 8.79
CA GLU A 71 11.13 -3.87 9.79
C GLU A 71 9.84 -3.05 9.68
N SER A 72 9.97 -1.79 9.24
CA SER A 72 8.86 -0.83 9.17
C SER A 72 8.07 -0.89 7.86
N ILE A 73 8.39 -1.84 6.97
CA ILE A 73 7.52 -2.23 5.86
C ILE A 73 6.29 -2.95 6.44
N PRO A 74 5.08 -2.54 6.05
CA PRO A 74 3.86 -3.08 6.64
C PRO A 74 3.61 -4.55 6.28
N ASN A 75 3.15 -5.29 7.28
CA ASN A 75 2.69 -6.66 7.14
C ASN A 75 1.25 -6.65 6.59
N PHE A 76 0.92 -7.65 5.78
CA PHE A 76 -0.43 -7.92 5.28
C PHE A 76 -0.96 -9.25 5.84
N TYR A 77 -0.76 -9.45 7.13
CA TYR A 77 -1.16 -10.63 7.91
C TYR A 77 -1.21 -10.27 9.40
N GLY A 78 -1.76 -11.16 10.22
CA GLY A 78 -1.76 -11.04 11.69
C GLY A 78 -2.35 -9.72 12.19
N ASP A 79 -1.72 -9.14 13.21
CA ASP A 79 -2.18 -7.94 13.92
C ASP A 79 -2.23 -6.67 13.05
N ALA A 80 -1.62 -6.70 11.86
CA ALA A 80 -1.69 -5.58 10.91
C ALA A 80 -3.02 -5.53 10.16
N LEU A 81 -3.74 -6.65 10.00
CA LEU A 81 -4.98 -6.70 9.20
C LEU A 81 -6.09 -5.78 9.74
N PRO A 82 -6.37 -5.71 11.05
CA PRO A 82 -7.32 -4.74 11.58
C PRO A 82 -6.93 -3.27 11.30
N LYS A 83 -5.63 -2.97 11.28
CA LYS A 83 -5.12 -1.62 10.96
C LYS A 83 -5.25 -1.30 9.48
N TRP A 84 -4.97 -2.27 8.61
CA TRP A 84 -5.26 -2.15 7.17
C TRP A 84 -6.75 -1.97 6.90
N LYS A 85 -7.62 -2.66 7.64
CA LYS A 85 -9.07 -2.44 7.53
C LYS A 85 -9.41 -0.97 7.80
N LYS A 86 -8.86 -0.37 8.86
CA LYS A 86 -9.06 1.07 9.15
C LYS A 86 -8.57 1.95 8.00
N VAL A 87 -7.40 1.66 7.41
CA VAL A 87 -6.89 2.40 6.23
C VAL A 87 -7.88 2.33 5.06
N VAL A 88 -8.38 1.13 4.76
CA VAL A 88 -9.35 0.91 3.68
C VAL A 88 -10.67 1.63 3.97
N ASP A 89 -11.19 1.51 5.19
CA ASP A 89 -12.44 2.18 5.60
C ASP A 89 -12.33 3.71 5.46
N GLU A 90 -11.22 4.31 5.87
CA GLU A 90 -10.99 5.77 5.75
C GLU A 90 -10.93 6.20 4.28
N VAL A 91 -10.28 5.44 3.40
CA VAL A 91 -10.25 5.74 1.96
C VAL A 91 -11.64 5.59 1.33
N HIS A 92 -12.36 4.53 1.67
CA HIS A 92 -13.71 4.31 1.17
C HIS A 92 -14.71 5.35 1.69
N SER A 93 -14.50 5.88 2.91
CA SER A 93 -15.37 6.92 3.50
C SER A 93 -15.44 8.21 2.66
N VAL A 94 -14.38 8.50 1.89
CA VAL A 94 -14.29 9.65 0.97
C VAL A 94 -14.51 9.25 -0.50
N GLY A 95 -14.98 8.01 -0.72
CA GLY A 95 -15.27 7.46 -2.04
C GLY A 95 -14.03 7.22 -2.92
N GLY A 96 -12.87 6.98 -2.29
CA GLY A 96 -11.66 6.55 -2.97
C GLY A 96 -11.64 5.03 -3.22
N VAL A 97 -10.73 4.60 -4.10
CA VAL A 97 -10.49 3.18 -4.38
C VAL A 97 -9.05 2.84 -4.02
N ILE A 98 -8.85 1.74 -3.30
CA ILE A 98 -7.52 1.30 -2.86
C ILE A 98 -7.31 -0.20 -3.08
N ILE A 99 -6.11 -0.57 -3.50
CA ILE A 99 -5.67 -1.96 -3.65
C ILE A 99 -4.30 -2.18 -3.01
N PRO A 100 -4.02 -3.35 -2.43
CA PRO A 100 -2.71 -3.65 -1.87
C PRO A 100 -1.70 -4.00 -2.98
N GLN A 101 -0.46 -3.54 -2.84
CA GLN A 101 0.69 -4.17 -3.50
C GLN A 101 1.23 -5.28 -2.61
N ILE A 102 1.03 -6.54 -3.00
CA ILE A 102 1.68 -7.68 -2.34
C ILE A 102 3.10 -7.81 -2.88
N TRP A 103 4.07 -7.89 -1.98
CA TRP A 103 5.48 -7.71 -2.30
C TRP A 103 6.38 -8.77 -1.63
N HIS A 104 7.49 -9.06 -2.30
CA HIS A 104 8.60 -9.83 -1.80
C HIS A 104 9.90 -9.23 -2.34
N VAL A 105 10.85 -8.91 -1.49
CA VAL A 105 12.10 -8.24 -1.90
C VAL A 105 13.16 -9.20 -2.46
N GLY A 106 13.03 -10.50 -2.18
CA GLY A 106 14.03 -11.50 -2.58
C GLY A 106 15.31 -11.33 -1.78
N ASN A 107 16.47 -11.33 -2.43
CA ASN A 107 17.77 -11.21 -1.77
C ASN A 107 18.27 -9.74 -1.63
N VAL A 108 17.36 -8.76 -1.61
CA VAL A 108 17.74 -7.37 -1.37
C VAL A 108 18.23 -7.23 0.07
N LYS A 109 19.40 -6.61 0.25
CA LYS A 109 20.01 -6.41 1.57
C LYS A 109 19.09 -5.64 2.51
N GLY A 110 19.12 -6.06 3.77
CA GLY A 110 18.51 -5.38 4.90
C GLY A 110 18.91 -3.92 5.02
N ARG A 111 17.98 -3.08 5.45
CA ARG A 111 18.21 -1.69 5.86
C ARG A 111 18.21 -1.60 7.38
N SER A 112 18.95 -0.63 7.93
CA SER A 112 18.93 -0.32 9.36
C SER A 112 19.17 -1.52 10.29
N GLY A 113 20.00 -2.48 9.87
CA GLY A 113 20.33 -3.67 10.66
C GLY A 113 19.26 -4.78 10.65
N TYR A 114 18.17 -4.61 9.92
CA TYR A 114 17.13 -5.63 9.77
C TYR A 114 17.58 -6.72 8.80
N ASP A 115 18.01 -7.88 9.31
CA ASP A 115 18.44 -9.03 8.51
C ASP A 115 17.63 -10.28 8.88
N PRO A 116 16.41 -10.44 8.34
CA PRO A 116 15.54 -11.54 8.71
C PRO A 116 16.08 -12.87 8.17
N LEU A 117 15.96 -13.91 8.99
CA LEU A 117 16.26 -15.28 8.63
C LEU A 117 14.99 -16.15 8.68
N PRO A 118 14.88 -17.22 7.87
CA PRO A 118 15.82 -17.60 6.80
C PRO A 118 15.76 -16.63 5.61
N LYS A 119 16.85 -16.51 4.84
CA LYS A 119 16.86 -15.73 3.59
C LYS A 119 16.29 -16.56 2.44
N ASP A 120 15.49 -15.91 1.60
CA ASP A 120 15.00 -16.49 0.36
C ASP A 120 15.96 -16.11 -0.77
N SER A 121 16.94 -16.98 -0.99
CA SER A 121 17.77 -16.98 -2.19
C SER A 121 17.13 -17.92 -3.23
N PRO A 122 17.26 -17.64 -4.54
CA PRO A 122 17.24 -18.71 -5.53
C PRO A 122 18.21 -19.84 -5.17
#